data_AF-A0A1G3HTV0-F1
#
_entry.id   AF-A0A1G3HTV0-F1
#
_cell.length_a   1.000
_cell.length_b   1.000
_cell.length_c   1.000
_cell.angle_alpha   90.00
_cell.angle_beta   90.00
_cell.angle_gamma   90.00
#
_symmetry.space_group_name_H-M   'P 1'
#
loop_
_entity.id
_entity.type
_entity.pdbx_description
1 polymer ?
#
loop_
_entity_poly.entity_id
_entity_poly.type
_entity_poly.pdbx_seq_one_letter_code
_entity_poly.pdbx_strand_id
1 'polypeptide(L)' 'MSMEDVLRILGPSDARLTVYFKARDELVWDWRYCAAYGEYMRMPVLFDATAGQVRSTMVQPEQPVSIEASVLP' A
#
# COMPACT_ATOMS: atom_id res chain seq x y z
N MET A 1 -14.86 2.76 -7.34
CA MET A 1 -14.19 1.49 -7.72
C MET A 1 -14.18 0.63 -6.47
N SER A 2 -14.79 -0.55 -6.53
CA SER A 2 -14.93 -1.41 -5.35
C SER A 2 -13.62 -2.14 -5.01
N MET A 3 -13.52 -2.64 -3.80
CA MET A 3 -12.42 -3.53 -3.39
C MET A 3 -12.29 -4.75 -4.31
N GLU A 4 -13.41 -5.35 -4.74
CA GLU A 4 -13.43 -6.52 -5.62
C GLU A 4 -12.90 -6.19 -7.01
N ASP A 5 -13.26 -5.02 -7.56
CA ASP A 5 -12.71 -4.53 -8.82
C ASP A 5 -11.19 -4.37 -8.73
N VAL A 6 -10.68 -3.84 -7.62
CA VAL A 6 -9.24 -3.68 -7.40
C VAL A 6 -8.54 -5.03 -7.41
N LEU A 7 -9.04 -6.01 -6.66
CA LEU A 7 -8.46 -7.35 -6.62
C LEU A 7 -8.51 -8.04 -7.98
N ARG A 8 -9.57 -7.83 -8.76
CA ARG A 8 -9.69 -8.38 -10.12
C ARG A 8 -8.68 -7.77 -11.09
N ILE A 9 -8.36 -6.48 -10.93
CA ILE A 9 -7.44 -5.75 -11.82
C ILE A 9 -5.98 -5.96 -11.42
N LEU A 10 -5.67 -5.84 -10.13
CA LEU A 10 -4.29 -5.83 -9.61
C LEU A 10 -3.85 -7.16 -9.00
N GLY A 11 -4.78 -8.08 -8.77
CA GLY A 11 -4.51 -9.29 -8.01
C GLY A 11 -4.43 -9.06 -6.50
N PRO A 12 -4.00 -10.08 -5.74
CA PRO A 12 -3.90 -10.00 -4.29
C PRO A 12 -2.85 -8.96 -3.85
N SER A 13 -3.16 -8.21 -2.80
CA SER A 13 -2.24 -7.27 -2.15
C SER A 13 -1.25 -7.99 -1.20
N ASP A 14 -0.21 -7.28 -0.75
CA ASP A 14 0.68 -7.77 0.31
C ASP A 14 -0.05 -7.72 1.67
N ALA A 15 -0.51 -8.90 2.11
CA ALA A 15 -1.25 -9.04 3.37
C ALA A 15 -0.48 -8.55 4.60
N ARG A 16 0.87 -8.56 4.57
CA ARG A 16 1.71 -8.12 5.71
C ARG A 16 1.68 -6.61 5.92
N LEU A 17 1.24 -5.86 4.91
CA LEU A 17 1.23 -4.40 4.89
C LEU A 17 -0.17 -3.83 4.73
N THR A 18 -1.18 -4.67 4.96
CA THR A 18 -2.55 -4.20 5.11
C THR A 18 -2.70 -3.47 6.44
N VAL A 19 -3.15 -2.22 6.41
CA VAL A 19 -3.29 -1.37 7.60
C VAL A 19 -4.68 -0.75 7.64
N TYR A 20 -5.29 -0.71 8.83
CA TYR A 20 -6.56 -0.03 9.05
C TYR A 20 -6.38 1.17 9.99
N PHE A 21 -6.83 2.34 9.53
CA PHE A 21 -6.79 3.59 10.27
C PHE A 21 -8.17 3.96 10.81
N LYS A 22 -8.45 3.58 12.06
CA LYS A 22 -9.75 3.77 12.72
C LYS A 22 -10.26 5.23 12.70
N ALA A 23 -9.38 6.21 12.88
CA ALA A 23 -9.78 7.62 12.93
C ALA A 23 -10.37 8.15 11.61
N ARG A 24 -10.06 7.49 10.48
CA ARG A 24 -10.52 7.88 9.13
C ARG A 24 -11.43 6.82 8.50
N ASP A 25 -11.74 5.76 9.25
CA ASP A 25 -12.36 4.53 8.74
C ASP A 25 -11.76 4.06 7.41
N GLU A 26 -10.43 3.96 7.37
CA GLU A 26 -9.70 3.77 6.12
C GLU A 26 -8.88 2.49 6.14
N LEU A 27 -9.11 1.62 5.16
CA LEU A 27 -8.31 0.42 4.92
C LEU A 27 -7.28 0.70 3.82
N VAL A 28 -6.06 0.25 4.02
CA VAL A 28 -4.98 0.38 3.03
C VAL A 28 -4.51 -0.99 2.58
N TRP A 29 -4.49 -1.20 1.27
CA TRP A 29 -3.80 -2.33 0.64
C TRP A 29 -2.59 -1.82 -0.13
N ASP A 30 -1.57 -2.66 -0.24
CA ASP A 30 -0.31 -2.28 -0.87
C ASP A 30 0.14 -3.34 -1.89
N TRP A 31 0.66 -2.86 -3.01
CA TRP A 31 1.33 -3.67 -4.02
C TRP A 31 2.74 -3.17 -4.24
N ARG A 32 3.68 -4.11 -4.29
CA ARG A 32 5.04 -3.87 -4.73
C ARG A 32 5.17 -4.25 -6.20
N TYR A 33 5.76 -3.36 -6.99
CA TYR A 33 6.02 -3.61 -8.40
C TYR A 33 7.38 -3.05 -8.82
N CYS A 34 7.86 -3.50 -9.98
CA CYS A 34 9.07 -2.99 -10.60
C CYS A 34 8.68 -1.93 -11.64
N ALA A 35 9.19 -0.71 -11.49
CA ALA A 35 8.97 0.36 -12.46
C ALA A 35 9.80 0.14 -13.74
N ALA A 36 9.57 0.98 -14.75
CA ALA A 36 10.18 0.85 -16.07
C ALA A 36 11.73 0.89 -16.05
N TYR A 37 12.35 1.53 -15.04
CA TYR A 37 13.80 1.62 -14.90
C TYR A 37 14.38 0.67 -13.85
N GLY A 38 13.59 -0.31 -13.38
CA GLY A 38 14.06 -1.35 -12.47
C GLY A 38 13.92 -1.01 -10.99
N GLU A 39 13.39 0.18 -10.63
CA GLU A 39 13.18 0.52 -9.23
C GLU A 39 11.97 -0.23 -8.64
N TYR A 40 12.12 -0.68 -7.40
CA TYR A 40 10.98 -1.18 -6.65
C TYR A 40 10.13 -0.03 -6.14
N MET A 41 8.88 -0.03 -6.55
CA MET A 41 7.86 0.95 -6.17
C MET A 41 6.77 0.26 -5.37
N ARG A 42 6.09 1.04 -4.54
CA ARG A 42 4.91 0.62 -3.80
C ARG A 42 3.72 1.48 -4.20
N MET A 43 2.55 0.85 -4.27
CA MET A 43 1.30 1.50 -4.60
C MET A 43 0.24 1.24 -3.52
N PRO A 44 0.16 2.10 -2.50
CA PRO A 44 -0.93 2.06 -1.54
C PRO A 44 -2.26 2.46 -2.20
N VAL A 45 -3.28 1.64 -2.00
CA VAL A 45 -4.67 1.95 -2.35
C VAL A 45 -5.46 2.10 -1.06
N LEU A 46 -6.03 3.30 -0.87
CA LEU A 46 -6.77 3.69 0.31
C LEU A 46 -8.26 3.51 0.02
N PHE A 47 -8.95 2.76 0.86
CA PHE A 47 -10.38 2.50 0.77
C PHE A 47 -11.12 3.13 1.93
N ASP A 48 -12.32 3.62 1.66
CA ASP A 48 -13.34 3.76 2.69
C ASP A 48 -13.72 2.36 3.18
N ALA A 49 -13.47 2.06 4.46
CA ALA A 49 -13.58 0.71 4.97
C ALA A 49 -15.03 0.26 5.15
N THR A 50 -15.95 1.20 5.42
CA THR A 50 -17.39 0.89 5.49
C THR A 50 -18.01 0.75 4.10
N ALA A 51 -17.74 1.68 3.19
CA ALA A 51 -18.35 1.69 1.85
C ALA A 51 -17.67 0.72 0.87
N GLY A 52 -16.45 0.27 1.16
CA GLY A 52 -15.73 -0.66 0.29
C GLY A 52 -15.25 -0.03 -1.02
N GLN A 53 -15.06 1.29 -1.05
CA GLN A 53 -14.72 2.05 -2.26
C GLN A 53 -13.34 2.70 -2.14
N VAL A 54 -12.60 2.73 -3.26
CA VAL A 54 -11.33 3.47 -3.36
C VAL A 54 -11.57 4.95 -3.11
N ARG A 55 -10.84 5.51 -2.13
CA ARG A 55 -10.76 6.95 -1.86
C ARG A 55 -9.57 7.60 -2.57
N SER A 56 -8.43 6.93 -2.57
CA SER A 56 -7.20 7.48 -3.15
C SER A 56 -6.18 6.39 -3.46
N THR A 57 -5.21 6.73 -4.29
CA THR A 57 -4.07 5.90 -4.64
C THR A 57 -2.80 6.72 -4.55
N MET A 58 -1.72 6.10 -4.10
CA MET A 58 -0.40 6.73 -4.03
C MET A 58 0.61 5.83 -4.72
N VAL A 59 1.70 6.41 -5.20
CA VAL A 59 2.87 5.67 -5.70
C VAL A 59 4.09 6.27 -5.03
N GLN A 60 4.93 5.41 -4.46
CA GLN A 60 6.12 5.82 -3.73
C GLN A 60 7.26 4.83 -3.95
N PRO A 61 8.52 5.29 -4.00
CA PRO A 61 9.68 4.39 -3.98
C PRO A 61 9.64 3.52 -2.73
N GLU A 62 10.00 2.25 -2.87
CA GLU A 62 10.20 1.38 -1.70
C GLU A 62 11.32 1.96 -0.84
N GLN A 63 11.00 2.25 0.43
CA GLN A 63 12.01 2.75 1.35
C GLN A 63 12.98 1.61 1.68
N PRO A 64 14.30 1.81 1.51
CA PRO A 64 15.27 0.84 1.98
C PRO A 64 15.14 0.70 3.50
N VAL A 65 15.33 -0.52 4.01
CA VAL A 65 15.46 -0.71 5.46
C VAL A 65 16.73 0.02 5.90
N SER A 66 16.60 1.15 6.59
CA SER A 66 17.74 1.88 7.13
C SER A 66 18.38 1.07 8.26
N ILE A 67 19.55 0.46 7.99
CA ILE A 67 20.38 -0.20 9.01
C ILE A 67 21.22 0.86 9.75
N GLU A 68 20.61 1.94 10.22
CA GLU A 68 21.32 3.01 10.93
C GLU A 68 20.77 3.28 12.35
N ALA A 69 19.69 2.63 12.76
CA ALA A 69 19.10 2.85 14.09
C ALA A 69 19.74 2.03 15.24
N SER A 70 20.83 1.31 14.99
CA SER A 70 21.45 0.42 16.01
C SER A 70 22.84 0.84 16.48
N VAL A 71 23.38 1.98 15.99
CA VAL A 71 24.70 2.46 16.41
C VAL A 71 24.61 3.92 16.82
N LEU A 72 23.97 4.18 17.95
CA LEU A 72 24.29 5.35 18.76
C LEU A 72 24.57 4.84 20.19
N PRO A 73 25.72 5.23 20.81
CA PRO A 73 26.13 4.80 22.14
C PRO A 73 25.25 5.35 23.26
#